data_AF-A0A953ICN9-F1
#
_entry.id   AF-A0A953ICN9-F1
#
_cell.length_a   1.000
_cell.length_b   1.000
_cell.length_c   1.000
_cell.angle_alpha   90.00
_cell.angle_beta   90.00
_cell.angle_gamma   90.00
#
_symmetry.space_group_name_H-M   'P 1'
#
loop_
_entity.id
_entity.type
_entity.pdbx_description
1 polymer ?
#
loop_
_entity_poly.entity_id
_entity_poly.type
_entity_poly.pdbx_seq_one_letter_code
_entity_poly.pdbx_strand_id
1 'polypeptide(L)'
;MPTDVATPPMLEALERELWLHRELVAAYGAGLYRLDLAPPIPTDLPIEAQIGRLLRDGRFGAANDAMAAMYGYARGEEMVGCGAGEVL
;
A
#
# COMPACT_ATOMS: atom_id res chain seq x y z
N MET A 1 -20.92 16.82 16.56
CA MET A 1 -20.29 15.52 16.86
C MET A 1 -18.82 15.66 16.50
N PRO A 2 -17.88 15.62 17.46
CA PRO A 2 -16.46 15.72 17.12
C PRO A 2 -16.05 14.39 16.49
N THR A 3 -15.62 14.45 15.23
CA THR A 3 -14.99 13.33 14.54
C THR A 3 -13.66 13.09 15.21
N ASP A 4 -13.55 11.99 15.95
CA ASP A 4 -12.31 11.54 16.58
C ASP A 4 -11.30 11.24 15.48
N VAL A 5 -10.42 12.20 15.19
CA VAL A 5 -9.29 11.98 14.28
C VAL A 5 -8.31 11.13 15.07
N ALA A 6 -8.24 9.84 14.72
CA ALA A 6 -7.36 8.88 15.34
C ALA A 6 -5.95 9.46 15.50
N THR A 7 -5.40 9.36 16.70
CA THR A 7 -4.04 9.81 17.00
C THR A 7 -3.03 8.97 16.19
N PRO A 8 -1.84 9.50 15.84
CA PRO A 8 -0.85 8.77 15.04
C PRO A 8 -0.55 7.34 15.54
N PRO A 9 -0.41 7.08 16.86
CA PRO A 9 -0.21 5.71 17.36
C PRO A 9 -1.41 4.78 17.16
N MET A 10 -2.63 5.32 17.16
CA MET A 10 -3.85 4.56 16.88
C MET A 10 -3.94 4.20 15.39
N LEU A 11 -3.49 5.10 14.52
CA LEU A 11 -3.41 4.87 13.08
C LEU A 11 -2.42 3.74 12.77
N GLU A 12 -1.22 3.79 13.35
CA GLU A 12 -0.20 2.75 13.18
C GLU A 12 -0.67 1.39 13.71
N ALA A 13 -1.35 1.38 14.87
CA ALA A 13 -1.91 0.15 15.44
C ALA A 13 -3.01 -0.44 14.54
N LEU A 14 -3.87 0.42 13.98
CA LEU A 14 -4.93 0.02 13.06
C LEU A 14 -4.37 -0.50 11.74
N GLU A 15 -3.37 0.18 11.16
CA GLU A 15 -2.67 -0.26 9.95
C GLU A 15 -2.00 -1.62 10.16
N ARG A 16 -1.37 -1.81 11.32
CA ARG A 16 -0.73 -3.08 11.67
C ARG A 16 -1.75 -4.21 11.79
N GLU A 17 -2.87 -3.96 12.45
CA GLU A 17 -3.92 -4.96 12.62
C GLU A 17 -4.64 -5.26 11.30
N LEU A 18 -4.94 -4.22 10.51
CA LEU A 18 -5.43 -4.36 9.14
C LEU A 18 -4.50 -5.27 8.35
N TRP A 19 -3.20 -5.00 8.33
CA TRP A 19 -2.24 -5.80 7.57
C TRP A 19 -2.15 -7.26 8.01
N LEU A 20 -2.37 -7.54 9.30
CA LEU A 20 -2.35 -8.89 9.87
C LEU A 20 -3.64 -9.67 9.56
N HIS A 21 -4.75 -8.99 9.30
CA HIS A 21 -6.07 -9.61 9.17
C HIS A 21 -6.68 -9.45 7.76
N ARG A 22 -6.58 -10.50 6.94
CA ARG A 22 -7.11 -10.54 5.56
C ARG A 22 -8.59 -10.13 5.44
N GLU A 23 -9.44 -10.52 6.39
CA GLU A 23 -10.86 -10.16 6.38
C GLU A 23 -11.08 -8.65 6.62
N LEU A 24 -10.29 -8.06 7.51
CA LEU A 24 -10.30 -6.63 7.80
C LEU A 24 -9.77 -5.81 6.61
N VAL A 25 -8.72 -6.28 5.93
CA VAL A 25 -8.22 -5.71 4.67
C VAL A 25 -9.30 -5.69 3.58
N ALA A 26 -10.09 -6.77 3.48
CA ALA A 26 -11.15 -6.89 2.48
C ALA A 26 -12.38 -6.03 2.81
N ALA A 27 -12.69 -5.84 4.10
CA ALA A 27 -13.81 -5.01 4.55
C ALA A 27 -13.52 -3.50 4.53
N TYR A 28 -12.24 -3.11 4.47
CA TYR A 28 -11.84 -1.70 4.44
C TYR A 28 -12.11 -1.09 3.06
N GLY A 29 -12.95 -0.05 3.01
CA GLY A 29 -13.41 0.58 1.78
C GLY A 29 -12.37 1.42 1.03
N ALA A 30 -11.14 1.56 1.55
CA ALA A 30 -10.03 2.20 0.86
C ALA A 30 -9.07 1.16 0.26
N GLY A 31 -8.41 1.52 -0.84
CA GLY A 31 -7.36 0.69 -1.42
C GLY A 31 -6.21 0.49 -0.44
N LEU A 32 -5.89 -0.77 -0.14
CA LEU A 32 -4.76 -1.17 0.70
C LEU A 32 -3.78 -1.99 -0.13
N TYR A 33 -2.49 -1.70 0.02
CA TYR A 33 -1.43 -2.42 -0.65
C TYR A 33 -0.12 -2.39 0.16
N ARG A 34 0.76 -3.34 -0.15
CA ARG A 34 2.16 -3.36 0.27
C ARG A 34 3.04 -3.43 -0.96
N LEU A 35 4.06 -2.58 -1.00
CA LEU A 35 5.13 -2.69 -1.98
C LEU A 35 6.32 -3.44 -1.38
N ASP A 36 6.82 -4.40 -2.12
CA ASP A 36 8.12 -5.02 -1.92
C ASP A 36 9.20 -4.16 -2.58
N LEU A 37 10.19 -3.74 -1.78
CA LEU A 37 11.32 -2.91 -2.20
C LEU A 37 12.60 -3.71 -2.07
N ALA A 38 13.11 -4.19 -3.20
CA ALA A 38 14.35 -4.96 -3.27
C ALA A 38 15.21 -4.44 -4.45
N PRO A 39 16.32 -3.73 -4.18
CA PRO A 39 16.90 -3.42 -2.87
C PRO A 39 16.11 -2.36 -2.07
N PRO A 40 16.33 -2.26 -0.75
CA PRO A 40 15.77 -1.18 0.06
C PRO A 40 16.13 0.20 -0.49
N ILE A 41 15.20 1.15 -0.39
CA ILE A 41 15.45 2.54 -0.80
C ILE A 41 16.20 3.26 0.33
N PRO A 42 17.40 3.82 0.06
CA PRO A 42 18.11 4.61 1.06
C PRO A 42 17.32 5.87 1.44
N THR A 43 17.16 6.10 2.73
CA THR A 43 16.34 7.21 3.29
C THR A 43 17.09 8.54 3.36
N ASP A 44 18.39 8.54 3.07
CA ASP A 44 19.27 9.72 3.03
C ASP A 44 19.29 10.40 1.64
N LEU A 45 18.66 9.80 0.63
CA LEU A 45 18.51 10.39 -0.69
C LEU A 45 17.48 11.53 -0.69
N PRO A 46 17.56 12.47 -1.65
CA PRO A 46 16.47 13.41 -1.91
C PRO A 46 15.14 12.68 -2.14
N ILE A 47 14.03 13.26 -1.68
CA ILE A 47 12.68 12.64 -1.74
C ILE A 47 12.33 12.23 -3.16
N GLU A 48 12.64 13.06 -4.14
CA GLU A 48 12.38 12.82 -5.57
C GLU A 48 13.15 11.58 -6.07
N ALA A 49 14.38 11.38 -5.58
CA ALA A 49 15.18 10.21 -5.90
C ALA A 49 14.64 8.95 -5.20
N GLN A 50 14.08 9.07 -3.99
CA GLN A 50 13.39 7.97 -3.31
C GLN A 50 12.12 7.56 -4.06
N ILE A 51 11.27 8.52 -4.46
CA ILE A 51 10.07 8.28 -5.27
C ILE A 51 10.44 7.62 -6.60
N GLY A 52 11.45 8.15 -7.29
CA GLY A 52 11.93 7.56 -8.55
C GLY A 52 12.42 6.11 -8.40
N ARG A 53 13.04 5.76 -7.25
CA ARG A 53 13.39 4.37 -6.93
C ARG A 53 12.17 3.52 -6.64
N LEU A 54 11.21 4.02 -5.87
CA LEU A 54 9.96 3.32 -5.55
C LEU A 54 9.18 2.97 -6.81
N LEU A 55 8.96 3.93 -7.71
CA LEU A 55 8.18 3.70 -8.92
C LEU A 55 8.87 2.73 -9.89
N ARG A 56 10.20 2.80 -10.01
CA ARG A 56 10.96 1.93 -10.90
C ARG A 56 11.11 0.50 -10.35
N ASP A 57 11.51 0.39 -9.09
CA ASP A 57 12.01 -0.86 -8.51
C ASP A 57 10.94 -1.54 -7.64
N GLY A 58 9.94 -0.80 -7.17
CA GLY A 58 8.87 -1.33 -6.32
C GLY A 58 7.95 -2.31 -7.07
N ARG A 59 7.54 -3.35 -6.35
CA ARG A 59 6.58 -4.36 -6.84
C ARG A 59 5.47 -4.55 -5.83
N PHE A 60 4.24 -4.75 -6.30
CA PHE A 60 3.14 -5.08 -5.39
C PHE A 60 3.37 -6.45 -4.75
N GLY A 61 3.46 -6.47 -3.43
CA GLY A 61 3.61 -7.68 -2.63
C GLY A 61 2.28 -8.19 -2.06
N ALA A 62 1.27 -7.33 -2.01
CA ALA A 62 -0.13 -7.65 -1.78
C ALA A 62 -0.99 -6.40 -2.04
N ALA A 63 -2.24 -6.61 -2.42
CA ALA A 63 -3.25 -5.58 -2.58
C ALA A 63 -4.63 -6.15 -2.22
N ASN A 64 -5.56 -5.29 -1.81
CA ASN A 64 -6.97 -5.66 -1.64
C ASN A 64 -7.78 -5.43 -2.92
N ASP A 65 -9.00 -5.95 -2.96
CA ASP A 65 -9.87 -5.81 -4.14
C ASP A 65 -10.29 -4.36 -4.39
N ALA A 66 -10.37 -3.53 -3.33
CA ALA A 66 -10.61 -2.09 -3.48
C ALA A 66 -9.47 -1.40 -4.25
N MET A 67 -8.21 -1.73 -3.95
CA MET A 67 -7.05 -1.24 -4.68
C MET A 67 -7.04 -1.73 -6.13
N ALA A 68 -7.33 -3.02 -6.35
CA ALA A 68 -7.45 -3.59 -7.69
C ALA A 68 -8.50 -2.86 -8.54
N ALA A 69 -9.68 -2.62 -7.98
CA ALA A 69 -10.78 -1.95 -8.66
C ALA A 69 -10.42 -0.51 -9.08
N MET A 70 -9.61 0.22 -8.30
CA MET A 70 -9.16 1.57 -8.64
C MET A 70 -8.31 1.60 -9.93
N TYR A 71 -7.61 0.50 -10.22
CA TYR A 71 -6.68 0.39 -11.35
C TYR A 71 -7.16 -0.61 -12.43
N GLY A 72 -8.42 -1.04 -12.38
CA GLY A 72 -9.05 -1.86 -13.43
C GLY A 72 -8.82 -3.38 -13.31
N TYR A 73 -8.30 -3.86 -12.19
CA TYR A 73 -8.18 -5.28 -11.88
C TYR A 73 -9.43 -5.78 -11.15
N ALA A 74 -9.71 -7.08 -11.26
CA ALA A 74 -10.86 -7.68 -10.58
C ALA A 74 -10.53 -8.09 -9.13
N ARG A 75 -9.28 -8.47 -8.88
CA ARG A 75 -8.82 -8.96 -7.58
C ARG A 75 -7.45 -8.42 -7.20
N GLY A 76 -7.25 -8.16 -5.91
CA GLY A 76 -5.97 -7.69 -5.37
C GLY A 76 -4.80 -8.64 -5.65
N GLU A 77 -5.06 -9.95 -5.74
CA GLU A 77 -4.02 -10.93 -6.06
C GLU A 77 -3.45 -10.79 -7.49
N GLU A 78 -4.21 -10.21 -8.43
CA GLU A 78 -3.76 -9.97 -9.80
C GLU A 78 -2.69 -8.88 -9.88
N MET A 79 -2.63 -8.01 -8.87
CA MET A 79 -1.64 -6.95 -8.80
C MET A 79 -0.29 -7.46 -8.29
N VAL A 80 -0.22 -8.64 -7.65
CA VAL A 80 1.02 -9.13 -7.05
C VAL A 80 2.09 -9.33 -8.13
N GLY A 81 3.24 -8.66 -7.95
CA GLY A 81 4.35 -8.65 -8.90
C GLY A 81 4.29 -7.56 -9.95
N CYS A 82 3.20 -6.80 -10.08
CA CYS A 82 3.13 -5.64 -10.97
C CYS A 82 4.11 -4.54 -10.53
N GLY A 83 4.65 -3.80 -11.51
CA GLY A 83 5.51 -2.63 -11.27
C GLY A 83 4.74 -1.48 -10.63
N ALA A 84 5.29 -0.88 -9.57
CA ALA A 84 4.68 0.27 -8.93
C ALA A 84 4.44 1.42 -9.92
N GLY A 85 5.43 1.77 -10.75
CA GLY A 85 5.31 2.83 -11.77
C GLY A 85 4.52 2.44 -13.02
N GLU A 86 4.07 1.19 -13.14
CA GLU A 86 3.13 0.76 -14.19
C GLU A 86 1.68 0.96 -13.75
N VAL A 87 1.45 1.07 -12.43
CA VAL A 87 0.12 1.14 -11.81
C VAL A 87 -0.15 2.52 -11.21
N LEU A 88 0.79 3.06 -10.41
CA LEU A 88 0.62 4.27 -9.59
C LEU A 88 0.89 5.59 -10.35
#